data_AF-A0A4Q7V5D8-F1
#
_entry.id   AF-A0A4Q7V5D8-F1
#
_cell.length_a   1.000
_cell.length_b   1.000
_cell.length_c   1.000
_cell.angle_alpha   90.00
_cell.angle_beta   90.00
_cell.angle_gamma   90.00
#
_symmetry.space_group_name_H-M   'P 1'
#
loop_
_entity.id
_entity.type
_entity.pdbx_description
1 polymer ?
#
loop_
_entity_poly.entity_id
_entity_poly.type
_entity_poly.pdbx_seq_one_letter_code
_entity_poly.pdbx_strand_id
1 'polypeptide(L)'
;MPPSRFNRTAWPEAGAHREMLEFLDAVHRRFGTRSLREVGRSMHLSYSRVHDIVRGISLPVSEDQVRSLVFALVGSHDAEAELVAAQAAELFVKARRARDEEGVSMVLPQPPTAPAADADPGVTAVAEGNGAPEVVTTDAATSNVTTDAATSNVATPDGPTSNGAAPDAVTSDDASPTAGPPDVAAPDIDTSDVADPAAETDDAGAVGSPVGRGRVVAHRGLLADAPTNDEVVPGPGAGRPRRRWGVAALAAVVVVAVTVVATYLLVPSSPERRTGSVVLQDSFSGTELDPQRWLPPTRADLIYPLGGALHFVVGPTDSADGAESRLEPRSMDGFRQISFVVATARATKQGPGGAGLTLRLADGKKHRLVWGPGEQGSLVAALVCSRAVCNNYDDFDPPGSYVLTRPGNGSTDRGEEVPVRIVQVVDGTVQFFVRGQLVAQGPPGDAPLQTFSWDLYGAKSEAWDLTVNSLIVTD
;
A
#
# COMPACT_ATOMS: atom_id res chain seq x y z
N MET A 1 -22.89 -38.42 -11.66
CA MET A 1 -21.76 -37.99 -12.53
C MET A 1 -20.46 -38.33 -11.81
N PRO A 2 -19.34 -38.61 -12.50
CA PRO A 2 -18.04 -38.65 -11.85
C PRO A 2 -17.71 -37.27 -11.26
N PRO A 3 -17.00 -37.19 -10.13
CA PRO A 3 -16.73 -35.92 -9.49
C PRO A 3 -15.77 -35.03 -10.28
N SER A 4 -15.98 -33.71 -10.17
CA SER A 4 -15.19 -32.70 -10.87
C SER A 4 -13.80 -32.55 -10.27
N ARG A 5 -12.80 -33.22 -10.88
CA ARG A 5 -11.37 -32.90 -10.66
C ARG A 5 -11.06 -31.46 -11.08
N PHE A 6 -9.95 -30.89 -10.63
CA PHE A 6 -9.52 -29.56 -11.08
C PHE A 6 -9.12 -29.60 -12.56
N ASN A 7 -9.48 -28.56 -13.33
CA ASN A 7 -9.11 -28.51 -14.74
C ASN A 7 -7.67 -28.04 -14.92
N ARG A 8 -6.76 -29.00 -15.08
CA ARG A 8 -5.33 -28.76 -15.27
C ARG A 8 -4.96 -28.11 -16.61
N THR A 9 -5.86 -28.02 -17.59
CA THR A 9 -5.53 -27.44 -18.92
C THR A 9 -5.33 -25.91 -18.90
N ALA A 10 -5.59 -25.26 -17.76
CA ALA A 10 -5.42 -23.81 -17.57
C ALA A 10 -4.27 -23.46 -16.60
N TRP A 11 -3.56 -24.46 -16.07
CA TRP A 11 -2.48 -24.26 -15.11
C TRP A 11 -1.19 -23.77 -15.79
N PRO A 12 -0.31 -23.02 -15.07
CA PRO A 12 1.02 -22.68 -15.56
C PRO A 12 1.84 -23.90 -16.00
N GLU A 13 2.73 -23.72 -16.97
CA GLU A 13 3.52 -24.83 -17.53
C GLU A 13 4.50 -25.44 -16.52
N ALA A 14 5.06 -24.63 -15.62
CA ALA A 14 6.00 -25.04 -14.56
C ALA A 14 5.96 -24.07 -13.36
N GLY A 15 6.89 -24.24 -12.41
CA GLY A 15 7.14 -23.29 -11.32
C GLY A 15 6.31 -23.51 -10.05
N ALA A 16 6.65 -22.77 -9.00
CA ALA A 16 6.11 -22.97 -7.65
C ALA A 16 4.57 -22.78 -7.55
N HIS A 17 3.98 -21.92 -8.38
CA HIS A 17 2.52 -21.80 -8.47
C HIS A 17 1.87 -23.11 -8.97
N ARG A 18 2.48 -23.79 -9.94
CA ARG A 18 2.02 -25.09 -10.42
C ARG A 18 2.16 -26.18 -9.37
N GLU A 19 3.27 -26.20 -8.62
CA GLU A 19 3.48 -27.14 -7.50
C GLU A 19 2.35 -27.02 -6.46
N MET A 20 1.97 -25.80 -6.08
CA MET A 20 0.86 -25.53 -5.16
C MET A 20 -0.48 -26.06 -5.71
N LEU A 21 -0.75 -25.90 -7.01
CA LEU A 21 -1.99 -26.39 -7.65
C LEU A 21 -2.01 -27.92 -7.75
N GLU A 22 -0.87 -28.55 -8.06
CA GLU A 22 -0.71 -30.00 -8.07
C GLU A 22 -0.90 -30.60 -6.67
N PHE A 23 -0.46 -29.91 -5.62
CA PHE A 23 -0.73 -30.26 -4.23
C PHE A 23 -2.22 -30.15 -3.86
N LEU A 24 -2.87 -29.03 -4.16
CA LEU A 24 -4.30 -28.82 -3.84
C LEU A 24 -5.22 -29.83 -4.55
N ASP A 25 -4.92 -30.20 -5.80
CA ASP A 25 -5.64 -31.29 -6.52
C ASP A 25 -5.32 -32.69 -5.94
N ALA A 26 -4.13 -32.91 -5.38
CA ALA A 26 -3.83 -34.14 -4.65
C ALA A 26 -4.62 -34.24 -3.34
N VAL A 27 -4.74 -33.13 -2.59
CA VAL A 27 -5.59 -33.03 -1.39
C VAL A 27 -7.06 -33.27 -1.73
N HIS A 28 -7.59 -32.60 -2.77
CA HIS A 28 -8.98 -32.78 -3.24
C HIS A 28 -9.29 -34.21 -3.71
N ARG A 29 -8.31 -34.91 -4.30
CA ARG A 29 -8.44 -36.34 -4.65
C ARG A 29 -8.31 -37.28 -3.46
N ARG A 30 -7.57 -36.89 -2.40
CA ARG A 30 -7.32 -37.73 -1.22
C ARG A 30 -8.49 -37.74 -0.24
N PHE A 31 -8.96 -36.56 0.16
CA PHE A 31 -9.95 -36.41 1.24
C PHE A 31 -11.40 -36.37 0.76
N GLY A 32 -11.61 -36.51 -0.55
CA GLY A 32 -12.93 -36.55 -1.15
C GLY A 32 -13.25 -35.29 -1.95
N THR A 33 -13.86 -35.51 -3.10
CA THR A 33 -14.04 -34.49 -4.14
C THR A 33 -15.29 -33.64 -3.91
N ARG A 34 -15.29 -32.83 -2.84
CA ARG A 34 -16.32 -31.80 -2.57
C ARG A 34 -16.48 -30.86 -3.77
N SER A 35 -17.69 -30.38 -4.05
CA SER A 35 -17.88 -29.44 -5.16
C SER A 35 -17.30 -28.06 -4.83
N LEU A 36 -16.81 -27.34 -5.83
CA LEU A 36 -16.27 -25.99 -5.65
C LEU A 36 -17.31 -25.00 -5.07
N ARG A 37 -18.61 -25.29 -5.22
CA ARG A 37 -19.71 -24.53 -4.60
C ARG A 37 -19.82 -24.78 -3.09
N GLU A 38 -19.54 -26.00 -2.63
CA GLU A 38 -19.49 -26.32 -1.20
C GLU A 38 -18.21 -25.77 -0.55
N VAL A 39 -17.08 -25.89 -1.25
CA VAL A 39 -15.80 -25.28 -0.84
C VAL A 39 -15.96 -23.76 -0.71
N GLY A 40 -16.50 -23.09 -1.72
CA GLY A 40 -16.81 -21.65 -1.67
C GLY A 40 -17.74 -21.27 -0.52
N ARG A 41 -18.83 -22.02 -0.31
CA ARG A 41 -19.72 -21.80 0.84
C ARG A 41 -18.98 -21.93 2.17
N SER A 42 -18.13 -22.94 2.32
CA SER A 42 -17.34 -23.18 3.54
C SER A 42 -16.27 -22.12 3.82
N MET A 43 -15.83 -21.39 2.79
CA MET A 43 -14.86 -20.28 2.91
C MET A 43 -15.53 -18.89 2.87
N HIS A 44 -16.87 -18.83 2.77
CA HIS A 44 -17.62 -17.61 2.42
C HIS A 44 -17.16 -16.90 1.12
N LEU A 45 -16.54 -17.64 0.19
CA LEU A 45 -16.09 -17.16 -1.11
C LEU A 45 -17.10 -17.46 -2.23
N SER A 46 -17.08 -16.64 -3.28
CA SER A 46 -17.84 -16.93 -4.50
C SER A 46 -17.30 -18.18 -5.21
N TYR A 47 -18.18 -18.91 -5.90
CA TYR A 47 -17.77 -20.04 -6.74
C TYR A 47 -16.68 -19.63 -7.73
N SER A 48 -16.80 -18.46 -8.36
CA SER A 48 -15.82 -17.93 -9.31
C SER A 48 -14.45 -17.75 -8.66
N ARG A 49 -14.36 -17.11 -7.49
CA ARG A 49 -13.07 -16.90 -6.81
C ARG A 49 -12.37 -18.21 -6.45
N VAL A 50 -13.10 -19.21 -5.97
CA VAL A 50 -12.52 -20.55 -5.71
C VAL A 50 -12.09 -21.22 -7.01
N HIS A 51 -12.92 -21.13 -8.05
CA HIS A 51 -12.65 -21.69 -9.38
C HIS A 51 -11.42 -21.06 -10.05
N ASP A 52 -11.20 -19.75 -9.87
CA ASP A 52 -10.05 -19.02 -10.40
C ASP A 52 -8.76 -19.34 -9.63
N ILE A 53 -8.85 -19.61 -8.31
CA ILE A 53 -7.74 -20.14 -7.51
C ILE A 53 -7.36 -21.55 -7.99
N VAL A 54 -8.29 -22.50 -8.06
CA VAL A 54 -7.96 -23.90 -8.45
C VAL A 54 -7.62 -24.07 -9.93
N ARG A 55 -7.80 -23.04 -10.75
CA ARG A 55 -7.29 -22.95 -12.14
C ARG A 55 -5.92 -22.26 -12.26
N GLY A 56 -5.38 -21.69 -11.18
CA GLY A 56 -4.14 -20.90 -11.27
C GLY A 56 -4.29 -19.55 -11.98
N ILE A 57 -5.52 -19.05 -12.13
CA ILE A 57 -5.80 -17.72 -12.68
C ILE A 57 -5.50 -16.64 -11.63
N SER A 58 -5.68 -16.96 -10.35
CA SER A 58 -5.34 -16.09 -9.22
C SER A 58 -4.67 -16.87 -8.10
N LEU A 59 -3.72 -16.23 -7.41
CA LEU A 59 -3.21 -16.72 -6.13
C LEU A 59 -4.20 -16.35 -4.99
N PRO A 60 -4.26 -17.17 -3.92
CA PRO A 60 -4.85 -16.78 -2.64
C PRO A 60 -4.25 -15.47 -2.10
N VAL A 61 -5.00 -14.73 -1.27
CA VAL A 61 -4.55 -13.41 -0.76
C VAL A 61 -3.54 -13.51 0.40
N SER A 62 -3.66 -14.57 1.21
CA SER A 62 -2.88 -14.82 2.42
C SER A 62 -2.73 -16.33 2.66
N GLU A 63 -1.77 -16.72 3.51
CA GLU A 63 -1.64 -18.11 3.96
C GLU A 63 -2.93 -18.64 4.60
N ASP A 64 -3.64 -17.81 5.36
CA ASP A 64 -4.86 -18.25 6.06
C ASP A 64 -5.99 -18.55 5.06
N GLN A 65 -6.05 -17.87 3.91
CA GLN A 65 -6.95 -18.25 2.82
C GLN A 65 -6.57 -19.62 2.22
N VAL A 66 -5.29 -20.00 2.25
CA VAL A 66 -4.82 -21.34 1.84
C VAL A 66 -5.18 -22.39 2.89
N ARG A 67 -4.96 -22.10 4.18
CA ARG A 67 -5.36 -22.97 5.30
C ARG A 67 -6.87 -23.24 5.25
N SER A 68 -7.68 -22.18 5.15
CA SER A 68 -9.14 -22.28 4.97
C SER A 68 -9.55 -23.05 3.72
N LEU A 69 -8.81 -22.95 2.61
CA LEU A 69 -9.06 -23.74 1.41
C LEU A 69 -8.80 -25.23 1.65
N VAL A 70 -7.71 -25.57 2.34
CA VAL A 70 -7.43 -26.96 2.74
C VAL A 70 -8.52 -27.50 3.66
N PHE A 71 -8.90 -26.80 4.73
CA PHE A 71 -9.98 -27.26 5.63
C PHE A 71 -11.32 -27.41 4.90
N ALA A 72 -11.64 -26.52 3.94
CA ALA A 72 -12.85 -26.64 3.13
C ALA A 72 -12.83 -27.85 2.17
N LEU A 73 -11.65 -28.19 1.62
CA LEU A 73 -11.43 -29.36 0.76
C LEU A 73 -11.41 -30.68 1.54
N VAL A 74 -10.71 -30.73 2.67
CA VAL A 74 -10.59 -31.90 3.55
C VAL A 74 -11.90 -32.17 4.27
N GLY A 75 -12.50 -31.13 4.84
CA GLY A 75 -13.79 -31.19 5.52
C GLY A 75 -13.76 -31.44 7.02
N SER A 76 -12.56 -31.54 7.60
CA SER A 76 -12.29 -31.61 9.03
C SER A 76 -11.25 -30.56 9.43
N HIS A 77 -11.09 -30.37 10.74
CA HIS A 77 -10.03 -29.56 11.36
C HIS A 77 -9.25 -30.44 12.36
N ASP A 78 -8.88 -31.64 11.92
CA ASP A 78 -8.05 -32.56 12.71
C ASP A 78 -6.55 -32.30 12.47
N ALA A 79 -5.70 -33.00 13.22
CA ALA A 79 -4.25 -32.83 13.15
C ALA A 79 -3.64 -33.22 11.79
N GLU A 80 -4.31 -34.05 10.98
CA GLU A 80 -3.84 -34.33 9.62
C GLU A 80 -4.20 -33.16 8.68
N ALA A 81 -5.42 -32.64 8.80
CA ALA A 81 -5.85 -31.45 8.06
C ALA A 81 -4.95 -30.23 8.33
N GLU A 82 -4.53 -30.02 9.58
CA GLU A 82 -3.60 -28.95 9.96
C GLU A 82 -2.21 -29.11 9.32
N LEU A 83 -1.63 -30.32 9.33
CA LEU A 83 -0.35 -30.58 8.67
C LEU A 83 -0.40 -30.35 7.16
N VAL A 84 -1.50 -30.75 6.51
CA VAL A 84 -1.74 -30.49 5.08
C VAL A 84 -1.95 -28.98 4.82
N ALA A 85 -2.59 -28.26 5.74
CA ALA A 85 -2.81 -26.82 5.66
C ALA A 85 -1.50 -26.03 5.79
N ALA A 86 -0.62 -26.43 6.70
CA ALA A 86 0.72 -25.87 6.85
C ALA A 86 1.57 -26.09 5.58
N GLN A 87 1.61 -27.31 5.04
CA GLN A 87 2.35 -27.61 3.81
C GLN A 87 1.82 -26.82 2.60
N ALA A 88 0.50 -26.60 2.50
CA ALA A 88 -0.08 -25.76 1.47
C ALA A 88 0.33 -24.28 1.62
N ALA A 89 0.43 -23.77 2.85
CA ALA A 89 0.88 -22.41 3.13
C ALA A 89 2.35 -22.20 2.73
N GLU A 90 3.25 -23.16 2.99
CA GLU A 90 4.64 -23.11 2.54
C GLU A 90 4.76 -23.05 1.01
N LEU A 91 4.00 -23.89 0.29
CA LEU A 91 3.96 -23.88 -1.17
C LEU A 91 3.38 -22.55 -1.72
N PHE A 92 2.42 -21.95 -1.02
CA PHE A 92 1.90 -20.62 -1.35
C PHE A 92 2.94 -19.51 -1.16
N VAL A 93 3.71 -19.52 -0.06
CA VAL A 93 4.80 -18.55 0.15
C VAL A 93 5.86 -18.69 -0.96
N LYS A 94 6.22 -19.92 -1.34
CA LYS A 94 7.12 -20.19 -2.48
C LYS A 94 6.54 -19.67 -3.81
N ALA A 95 5.24 -19.90 -4.06
CA ALA A 95 4.54 -19.45 -5.27
C ALA A 95 4.44 -17.92 -5.37
N ARG A 96 4.14 -17.25 -4.25
CA ARG A 96 4.06 -15.78 -4.17
C ARG A 96 5.44 -15.16 -4.40
N ARG A 97 6.47 -15.64 -3.70
CA ARG A 97 7.85 -15.18 -3.89
C ARG A 97 8.32 -15.31 -5.35
N ALA A 98 8.08 -16.45 -5.99
CA ALA A 98 8.44 -16.64 -7.39
C ALA A 98 7.75 -15.63 -8.33
N ARG A 99 6.45 -15.36 -8.10
CA ARG A 99 5.69 -14.35 -8.86
C ARG A 99 6.23 -12.93 -8.63
N ASP A 100 6.62 -12.61 -7.41
CA ASP A 100 7.18 -11.29 -7.07
C ASP A 100 8.58 -11.11 -7.68
N GLU A 101 9.40 -12.15 -7.70
CA GLU A 101 10.70 -12.20 -8.41
C GLU A 101 10.53 -12.08 -9.95
N GLU A 102 9.57 -12.79 -10.55
CA GLU A 102 9.21 -12.65 -11.98
C GLU A 102 8.72 -11.25 -12.31
N GLY A 103 7.89 -10.64 -11.44
CA GLY A 103 7.35 -9.30 -11.62
C GLY A 103 8.42 -8.19 -11.58
N VAL A 104 9.49 -8.38 -10.80
CA VAL A 104 10.66 -7.50 -10.79
C VAL A 104 11.57 -7.72 -12.01
N SER A 105 11.57 -8.93 -12.57
CA SER A 105 12.38 -9.30 -13.75
C SER A 105 11.89 -8.70 -15.08
N MET A 106 10.79 -7.92 -15.08
CA MET A 106 10.43 -7.02 -16.18
C MET A 106 11.34 -5.78 -16.18
N VAL A 107 12.65 -6.03 -16.37
CA VAL A 107 13.68 -5.01 -16.54
C VAL A 107 13.26 -4.11 -17.71
N LEU A 108 13.17 -2.79 -17.44
CA LEU A 108 12.92 -1.79 -18.46
C LEU A 108 13.89 -2.02 -19.64
N PRO A 109 13.42 -2.02 -20.90
CA PRO A 109 14.32 -2.12 -22.04
C PRO A 109 15.33 -0.98 -21.90
N GLN A 110 16.63 -1.31 -21.85
CA GLN A 110 17.67 -0.30 -21.69
C GLN A 110 17.45 0.77 -22.77
N PRO A 111 17.41 2.07 -22.41
CA PRO A 111 17.24 3.12 -23.40
C PRO A 111 18.35 2.92 -24.44
N PRO A 112 18.01 2.84 -25.74
CA PRO A 112 18.95 2.39 -26.76
C PRO A 112 20.20 3.26 -26.68
N THR A 113 21.34 2.63 -26.37
CA THR A 113 22.60 3.32 -26.12
C THR A 113 22.86 4.28 -27.27
N ALA A 114 22.72 5.57 -27.01
CA ALA A 114 22.82 6.57 -28.06
C ALA A 114 24.17 6.38 -28.76
N PRO A 115 24.21 6.21 -30.09
CA PRO A 115 25.47 6.00 -30.78
C PRO A 115 26.39 7.17 -30.45
N ALA A 116 27.61 6.85 -30.02
CA ALA A 116 28.55 7.86 -29.58
C ALA A 116 28.71 8.90 -30.69
N ALA A 117 28.40 10.16 -30.39
CA ALA A 117 28.53 11.24 -31.34
C ALA A 117 30.02 11.53 -31.53
N ASP A 118 30.62 10.94 -32.57
CA ASP A 118 31.99 11.22 -32.97
C ASP A 118 32.14 12.73 -33.22
N ALA A 119 32.89 13.39 -32.34
CA ALA A 119 33.10 14.83 -32.38
C ALA A 119 34.16 15.18 -33.43
N ASP A 120 33.74 15.30 -34.69
CA ASP A 120 34.57 15.76 -35.81
C ASP A 120 34.94 17.26 -35.69
N PRO A 121 36.23 17.62 -35.51
CA PRO A 121 36.65 19.00 -35.29
C PRO A 121 37.37 19.57 -36.53
N GLY A 122 36.65 19.84 -37.62
CA GLY A 122 37.29 19.98 -38.95
C GLY A 122 36.70 20.91 -40.02
N VAL A 123 36.24 22.13 -39.74
CA VAL A 123 36.08 23.17 -40.81
C VAL A 123 36.63 24.53 -40.39
N THR A 124 37.57 25.06 -41.19
CA THR A 124 38.21 26.37 -41.04
C THR A 124 37.43 27.51 -41.69
N ALA A 125 37.44 28.71 -41.09
CA ALA A 125 37.00 29.95 -41.73
C ALA A 125 38.06 31.08 -41.55
N VAL A 126 38.31 31.84 -42.62
CA VAL A 126 39.44 32.77 -42.79
C VAL A 126 39.00 33.90 -43.74
N ALA A 127 39.30 35.20 -43.56
CA ALA A 127 39.96 35.94 -42.48
C ALA A 127 38.99 37.03 -41.93
N GLU A 128 39.30 38.25 -41.43
CA GLU A 128 40.48 39.14 -41.34
C GLU A 128 40.44 39.93 -40.00
N GLY A 129 41.49 40.70 -39.68
CA GLY A 129 41.35 41.86 -38.76
C GLY A 129 42.36 42.06 -37.63
N ASN A 130 43.65 42.25 -37.96
CA ASN A 130 44.65 43.05 -37.22
C ASN A 130 44.62 43.10 -35.67
N GLY A 131 45.53 42.35 -35.01
CA GLY A 131 45.91 42.54 -33.60
C GLY A 131 47.30 41.96 -33.31
N ALA A 132 48.13 42.67 -32.54
CA ALA A 132 49.51 42.26 -32.22
C ALA A 132 49.57 41.38 -30.94
N PRO A 133 50.65 40.61 -30.71
CA PRO A 133 50.62 39.45 -29.82
C PRO A 133 50.99 39.70 -28.36
N GLU A 134 50.54 38.80 -27.48
CA GLU A 134 51.17 38.53 -26.18
C GLU A 134 51.33 37.01 -25.99
N VAL A 135 52.31 36.58 -25.19
CA VAL A 135 52.80 35.19 -25.14
C VAL A 135 52.64 34.60 -23.74
N VAL A 136 51.82 33.55 -23.63
CA VAL A 136 51.92 32.56 -22.53
C VAL A 136 51.67 31.16 -23.08
N THR A 137 52.63 30.26 -22.88
CA THR A 137 52.51 28.81 -23.14
C THR A 137 52.33 28.07 -21.82
N THR A 138 51.36 27.14 -21.75
CA THR A 138 51.30 26.16 -20.65
C THR A 138 50.75 24.84 -21.15
N ASP A 139 51.64 23.87 -21.37
CA ASP A 139 51.27 22.45 -21.47
C ASP A 139 50.92 21.89 -20.08
N ALA A 140 49.92 21.01 -20.03
CA ALA A 140 49.69 20.12 -18.90
C ALA A 140 49.02 18.83 -19.40
N ALA A 141 49.77 17.73 -19.43
CA ALA A 141 49.30 16.45 -19.96
C ALA A 141 48.41 15.69 -18.97
N THR A 142 47.30 15.14 -19.44
CA THR A 142 46.44 14.23 -18.67
C THR A 142 47.01 12.81 -18.71
N SER A 143 47.42 12.29 -17.56
CA SER A 143 47.91 10.90 -17.45
C SER A 143 46.77 9.92 -17.20
N ASN A 144 46.55 8.98 -18.12
CA ASN A 144 45.69 7.82 -17.87
C ASN A 144 46.45 6.79 -17.02
N VAL A 145 45.87 6.37 -15.89
CA VAL A 145 46.37 5.27 -15.06
C VAL A 145 45.44 4.07 -15.20
N THR A 146 45.96 2.96 -15.69
CA THR A 146 45.27 1.67 -15.72
C THR A 146 45.38 1.01 -14.36
N THR A 147 44.27 0.48 -13.82
CA THR A 147 44.27 -0.30 -12.58
C THR A 147 44.17 -1.78 -12.93
N ASP A 148 45.22 -2.54 -12.62
CA ASP A 148 45.30 -3.98 -12.89
C ASP A 148 44.43 -4.83 -11.94
N ALA A 149 44.02 -6.01 -12.41
CA ALA A 149 43.23 -6.95 -11.63
C ALA A 149 44.13 -7.88 -10.80
N ALA A 150 43.94 -7.92 -9.47
CA ALA A 150 44.64 -8.83 -8.57
C ALA A 150 43.71 -9.95 -8.08
N THR A 151 43.91 -11.16 -8.61
CA THR A 151 43.35 -12.39 -8.03
C THR A 151 44.03 -12.72 -6.70
N SER A 152 43.29 -13.26 -5.74
CA SER A 152 43.87 -13.86 -4.54
C SER A 152 43.11 -15.13 -4.13
N ASN A 153 43.78 -16.02 -3.41
CA ASN A 153 43.44 -17.44 -3.36
C ASN A 153 42.78 -17.91 -2.06
N VAL A 154 42.00 -18.98 -2.22
CA VAL A 154 41.79 -20.12 -1.31
C VAL A 154 42.55 -20.08 0.02
N ALA A 155 41.80 -20.20 1.12
CA ALA A 155 42.29 -20.72 2.40
C ALA A 155 41.22 -21.61 3.05
N THR A 156 41.51 -22.91 3.17
CA THR A 156 40.72 -23.87 3.97
C THR A 156 41.27 -23.91 5.39
N PRO A 157 40.41 -24.06 6.42
CA PRO A 157 40.82 -24.61 7.71
C PRO A 157 40.15 -25.96 8.00
N ASP A 158 40.93 -26.93 8.47
CA ASP A 158 40.45 -28.25 8.89
C ASP A 158 39.59 -28.19 10.16
N GLY A 159 38.69 -29.17 10.32
CA GLY A 159 37.94 -29.38 11.57
C GLY A 159 38.58 -30.45 12.47
N PRO A 160 38.17 -30.55 13.76
CA PRO A 160 38.55 -31.64 14.64
C PRO A 160 37.53 -32.80 14.61
N THR A 161 38.03 -34.03 14.63
CA THR A 161 37.25 -35.26 14.75
C THR A 161 36.73 -35.50 16.17
N SER A 162 35.58 -36.17 16.32
CA SER A 162 35.28 -36.94 17.54
C SER A 162 34.59 -38.27 17.23
N ASN A 163 35.06 -39.33 17.88
CA ASN A 163 34.30 -40.57 18.10
C ASN A 163 33.16 -40.27 19.12
N GLY A 164 32.11 -41.07 19.27
CA GLY A 164 31.73 -42.32 18.60
C GLY A 164 31.24 -43.36 19.61
N ALA A 165 29.97 -43.76 19.52
CA ALA A 165 29.38 -44.86 20.27
C ALA A 165 28.08 -45.36 19.61
N ALA A 166 27.91 -46.68 19.51
CA ALA A 166 26.60 -47.32 19.48
C ALA A 166 26.15 -47.59 20.93
N PRO A 167 24.85 -47.91 21.16
CA PRO A 167 24.58 -49.32 21.43
C PRO A 167 23.25 -49.87 20.89
N ASP A 168 23.24 -51.19 20.75
CA ASP A 168 22.17 -52.16 20.99
C ASP A 168 20.78 -52.00 20.34
N ALA A 169 20.46 -52.97 19.49
CA ALA A 169 19.09 -53.31 19.13
C ALA A 169 18.41 -54.11 20.27
N VAL A 170 17.13 -53.82 20.52
CA VAL A 170 16.27 -54.65 21.37
C VAL A 170 15.16 -55.23 20.51
N THR A 171 15.15 -56.56 20.37
CA THR A 171 14.03 -57.34 19.84
C THR A 171 13.00 -57.56 20.93
N SER A 172 11.74 -57.23 20.66
CA SER A 172 10.59 -57.62 21.49
C SER A 172 9.50 -58.20 20.59
N ASP A 173 9.14 -59.45 20.84
CA ASP A 173 8.08 -60.17 20.14
C ASP A 173 6.68 -59.84 20.70
N ASP A 174 5.67 -60.28 19.94
CA ASP A 174 4.33 -60.68 20.35
C ASP A 174 3.47 -59.76 21.25
N ALA A 175 2.41 -59.20 20.65
CA ALA A 175 1.04 -59.47 21.09
C ALA A 175 0.01 -59.02 20.05
N SER A 176 -0.79 -59.97 19.52
CA SER A 176 -2.10 -59.64 18.92
C SER A 176 -3.16 -59.46 20.03
N PRO A 177 -4.17 -58.61 19.79
CA PRO A 177 -5.53 -59.07 20.06
C PRO A 177 -6.49 -58.78 18.91
N THR A 178 -7.31 -59.78 18.57
CA THR A 178 -8.40 -59.63 17.59
C THR A 178 -9.66 -59.10 18.28
N ALA A 179 -10.09 -57.91 17.87
CA ALA A 179 -11.47 -57.44 17.97
C ALA A 179 -11.79 -56.69 16.65
N GLY A 180 -12.95 -56.82 16.03
CA GLY A 180 -14.25 -57.19 16.57
C GLY A 180 -15.17 -55.97 16.44
N PRO A 181 -15.82 -55.76 15.28
CA PRO A 181 -16.50 -54.50 15.00
C PRO A 181 -17.74 -54.32 15.89
N PRO A 182 -17.94 -53.15 16.50
CA PRO A 182 -19.18 -52.85 17.22
C PRO A 182 -20.32 -52.62 16.23
N ASP A 183 -21.35 -53.45 16.33
CA ASP A 183 -22.63 -53.26 15.65
C ASP A 183 -23.40 -52.12 16.34
N VAL A 184 -23.77 -51.08 15.59
CA VAL A 184 -24.49 -49.90 16.10
C VAL A 184 -25.59 -49.53 15.11
N ALA A 185 -26.83 -49.83 15.50
CA ALA A 185 -28.00 -49.52 14.70
C ALA A 185 -28.20 -48.00 14.54
N ALA A 186 -28.64 -47.59 13.35
CA ALA A 186 -29.12 -46.23 13.13
C ALA A 186 -30.49 -46.03 13.81
N PRO A 187 -30.73 -44.91 14.51
CA PRO A 187 -32.06 -44.53 14.93
C PRO A 187 -32.83 -43.93 13.75
N ASP A 188 -34.03 -44.43 13.49
CA ASP A 188 -35.01 -43.73 12.65
C ASP A 188 -35.33 -42.36 13.26
N ILE A 189 -35.35 -41.31 12.43
CA ILE A 189 -35.91 -40.01 12.79
C ILE A 189 -37.06 -39.69 11.84
N ASP A 190 -38.23 -39.61 12.43
CA ASP A 190 -39.52 -39.33 11.79
C ASP A 190 -39.53 -37.94 11.12
N THR A 191 -39.94 -37.90 9.85
CA THR A 191 -40.12 -36.66 9.09
C THR A 191 -41.60 -36.28 9.05
N SER A 192 -42.05 -35.54 10.07
CA SER A 192 -43.43 -35.05 10.19
C SER A 192 -43.52 -33.53 10.39
N ASP A 193 -44.33 -32.90 9.53
CA ASP A 193 -45.00 -31.58 9.62
C ASP A 193 -44.36 -30.38 10.36
N VAL A 194 -43.90 -29.38 9.58
CA VAL A 194 -44.19 -27.96 9.82
C VAL A 194 -44.53 -27.31 8.47
N ALA A 195 -45.54 -26.44 8.42
CA ALA A 195 -46.19 -25.99 7.19
C ALA A 195 -45.71 -24.63 6.64
N ASP A 196 -45.97 -24.41 5.34
CA ASP A 196 -46.08 -23.07 4.73
C ASP A 196 -47.12 -22.19 5.46
N PRO A 197 -46.91 -20.87 5.45
CA PRO A 197 -48.00 -19.95 5.14
C PRO A 197 -47.68 -19.10 3.89
N ALA A 198 -48.69 -18.93 3.04
CA ALA A 198 -48.56 -18.20 1.78
C ALA A 198 -48.51 -16.67 1.94
N ALA A 199 -47.92 -16.07 0.92
CA ALA A 199 -48.11 -14.72 0.40
C ALA A 199 -49.24 -13.84 1.00
N GLU A 200 -48.88 -12.60 1.31
CA GLU A 200 -49.79 -11.47 1.32
C GLU A 200 -49.24 -10.38 0.38
N THR A 201 -50.03 -10.02 -0.62
CA THR A 201 -49.77 -8.90 -1.53
C THR A 201 -50.59 -7.70 -1.09
N ASP A 202 -50.01 -6.50 -1.09
CA ASP A 202 -50.82 -5.28 -1.08
C ASP A 202 -50.23 -4.22 -2.02
N ASP A 203 -51.10 -3.34 -2.53
CA ASP A 203 -50.87 -2.52 -3.74
C ASP A 203 -51.41 -1.08 -3.54
N ALA A 204 -51.20 -0.23 -4.55
CA ALA A 204 -51.68 1.15 -4.69
C ALA A 204 -51.01 2.24 -3.82
N GLY A 205 -50.63 3.35 -4.48
CA GLY A 205 -49.98 4.49 -3.82
C GLY A 205 -49.57 5.64 -4.76
N ALA A 206 -50.38 5.94 -5.80
CA ALA A 206 -50.06 6.93 -6.82
C ALA A 206 -50.48 8.38 -6.46
N VAL A 207 -50.16 9.32 -7.37
CA VAL A 207 -50.57 10.76 -7.44
C VAL A 207 -49.66 11.76 -6.71
N GLY A 208 -49.30 12.89 -7.36
CA GLY A 208 -48.92 14.10 -6.61
C GLY A 208 -47.92 15.13 -7.17
N SER A 209 -47.78 15.35 -8.49
CA SER A 209 -47.07 16.57 -8.96
C SER A 209 -48.01 17.78 -9.06
N PRO A 210 -47.57 18.98 -8.66
CA PRO A 210 -47.95 20.18 -9.40
C PRO A 210 -46.78 21.12 -9.73
N VAL A 211 -46.95 21.89 -10.80
CA VAL A 211 -46.00 22.92 -11.29
C VAL A 211 -46.16 24.22 -10.49
N GLY A 212 -45.03 24.83 -10.08
CA GLY A 212 -45.00 26.19 -9.52
C GLY A 212 -44.12 27.13 -10.36
N ARG A 213 -44.71 28.16 -10.97
CA ARG A 213 -44.00 29.25 -11.68
C ARG A 213 -44.05 30.55 -10.86
N GLY A 214 -42.91 31.26 -10.80
CA GLY A 214 -42.82 32.63 -10.29
C GLY A 214 -41.71 32.79 -9.23
N ARG A 215 -41.18 34.00 -8.99
CA ARG A 215 -41.40 35.30 -9.66
C ARG A 215 -40.18 36.20 -9.42
N VAL A 216 -39.81 37.04 -10.38
CA VAL A 216 -38.74 38.03 -10.23
C VAL A 216 -39.13 39.10 -9.20
N VAL A 217 -38.25 39.37 -8.24
CA VAL A 217 -38.24 40.57 -7.37
C VAL A 217 -36.78 41.01 -7.23
N ALA A 218 -36.52 42.32 -7.21
CA ALA A 218 -35.16 42.87 -7.12
C ALA A 218 -35.05 43.89 -5.97
N HIS A 219 -34.05 43.67 -5.11
CA HIS A 219 -33.46 44.65 -4.19
C HIS A 219 -31.94 44.49 -4.38
N ARG A 220 -31.12 45.49 -4.70
CA ARG A 220 -31.10 46.95 -4.46
C ARG A 220 -30.85 47.35 -3.01
N GLY A 221 -29.56 47.32 -2.66
CA GLY A 221 -28.93 48.34 -1.83
C GLY A 221 -28.58 47.93 -0.40
N LEU A 222 -27.28 47.87 -0.11
CA LEU A 222 -26.66 48.69 0.93
C LEU A 222 -25.14 48.74 0.69
N LEU A 223 -24.56 49.92 0.88
CA LEU A 223 -23.11 50.13 0.97
C LEU A 223 -22.71 49.96 2.44
N ALA A 224 -21.48 49.51 2.69
CA ALA A 224 -20.85 49.52 4.00
C ALA A 224 -19.41 50.04 3.84
N ASP A 225 -19.04 51.00 4.69
CA ASP A 225 -17.80 51.77 4.52
C ASP A 225 -16.55 51.01 4.98
N ALA A 226 -15.41 51.33 4.34
CA ALA A 226 -14.10 50.85 4.75
C ALA A 226 -13.34 51.95 5.53
N PRO A 227 -12.81 51.68 6.73
CA PRO A 227 -12.03 52.66 7.48
C PRO A 227 -10.63 52.84 6.88
N THR A 228 -10.23 54.09 6.68
CA THR A 228 -8.86 54.49 6.33
C THR A 228 -7.97 54.47 7.58
N ASN A 229 -6.77 53.89 7.48
CA ASN A 229 -5.75 54.01 8.53
C ASN A 229 -4.96 55.31 8.36
N ASP A 230 -4.83 56.09 9.45
CA ASP A 230 -4.03 57.32 9.46
C ASP A 230 -2.52 57.05 9.49
N GLU A 231 -1.76 57.89 8.78
CA GLU A 231 -0.31 57.79 8.63
C GLU A 231 0.43 58.60 9.72
N VAL A 232 0.89 57.92 10.77
CA VAL A 232 1.54 58.57 11.92
C VAL A 232 3.04 58.82 11.66
N VAL A 233 3.41 60.07 11.39
CA VAL A 233 4.80 60.52 11.19
C VAL A 233 5.48 60.90 12.53
N PRO A 234 6.59 60.25 12.92
CA PRO A 234 7.40 60.67 14.06
C PRO A 234 8.52 61.64 13.65
N GLY A 235 8.63 62.78 14.36
CA GLY A 235 9.68 63.79 14.13
C GLY A 235 11.05 63.46 14.77
N PRO A 236 12.15 64.10 14.33
CA PRO A 236 13.50 63.82 14.84
C PRO A 236 13.83 64.58 16.14
N GLY A 237 14.34 63.88 17.17
CA GLY A 237 14.58 64.51 18.48
C GLY A 237 15.63 63.86 19.40
N ALA A 238 16.88 64.31 19.28
CA ALA A 238 17.94 64.38 20.31
C ALA A 238 18.51 63.09 20.98
N GLY A 239 19.69 63.25 21.61
CA GLY A 239 20.13 62.43 22.76
C GLY A 239 20.99 61.18 22.50
N ARG A 240 22.32 61.34 22.29
CA ARG A 240 23.29 60.22 22.37
C ARG A 240 24.01 60.15 23.73
N PRO A 241 23.64 59.26 24.68
CA PRO A 241 24.49 58.92 25.81
C PRO A 241 25.62 57.96 25.37
N ARG A 242 26.88 58.30 25.67
CA ARG A 242 28.07 57.46 25.36
C ARG A 242 28.46 56.59 26.56
N ARG A 243 29.06 55.43 26.27
CA ARG A 243 29.87 54.56 27.18
C ARG A 243 29.15 53.97 28.42
N ARG A 244 28.74 52.69 28.31
CA ARG A 244 28.98 51.63 29.34
C ARG A 244 28.61 50.20 28.92
N TRP A 245 28.00 50.00 27.74
CA TRP A 245 27.47 48.71 27.27
C TRP A 245 28.47 47.55 27.06
N GLY A 246 29.78 47.83 26.90
CA GLY A 246 30.75 46.80 26.47
C GLY A 246 30.85 45.57 27.39
N VAL A 247 30.72 45.74 28.70
CA VAL A 247 30.80 44.62 29.66
C VAL A 247 29.52 43.79 29.67
N ALA A 248 28.35 44.44 29.59
CA ALA A 248 27.05 43.76 29.57
C ALA A 248 26.86 42.93 28.28
N ALA A 249 27.27 43.47 27.13
CA ALA A 249 27.24 42.75 25.86
C ALA A 249 28.15 41.52 25.87
N LEU A 250 29.38 41.63 26.41
CA LEU A 250 30.29 40.50 26.51
C LEU A 250 29.75 39.39 27.43
N ALA A 251 29.18 39.77 28.58
CA ALA A 251 28.57 38.82 29.51
C ALA A 251 27.40 38.07 28.88
N ALA A 252 26.52 38.76 28.13
CA ALA A 252 25.42 38.12 27.41
C ALA A 252 25.92 37.11 26.35
N VAL A 253 26.95 37.45 25.58
CA VAL A 253 27.55 36.54 24.59
C VAL A 253 28.16 35.31 25.26
N VAL A 254 28.86 35.47 26.39
CA VAL A 254 29.43 34.33 27.14
C VAL A 254 28.34 33.42 27.70
N VAL A 255 27.25 33.97 28.25
CA VAL A 255 26.10 33.17 28.72
C VAL A 255 25.49 32.37 27.57
N VAL A 256 25.20 33.00 26.42
CA VAL A 256 24.67 32.30 25.24
C VAL A 256 25.62 31.21 24.75
N ALA A 257 26.92 31.48 24.66
CA ALA A 257 27.91 30.49 24.25
C ALA A 257 27.99 29.28 25.21
N VAL A 258 28.00 29.53 26.52
CA VAL A 258 28.00 28.46 27.54
C VAL A 258 26.70 27.67 27.50
N THR A 259 25.54 28.32 27.32
CA THR A 259 24.26 27.61 27.15
C THR A 259 24.26 26.73 25.90
N VAL A 260 24.70 27.24 24.74
CA VAL A 260 24.77 26.46 23.49
C VAL A 260 25.70 25.26 23.63
N VAL A 261 26.89 25.43 24.23
CA VAL A 261 27.83 24.32 24.48
C VAL A 261 27.27 23.32 25.49
N ALA A 262 26.66 23.77 26.57
CA ALA A 262 26.02 22.89 27.55
C ALA A 262 24.84 22.10 26.95
N THR A 263 24.02 22.73 26.10
CA THR A 263 22.97 22.04 25.34
C THR A 263 23.58 20.99 24.41
N TYR A 264 24.62 21.32 23.63
CA TYR A 264 25.29 20.37 22.75
C TYR A 264 25.92 19.17 23.47
N LEU A 265 26.51 19.39 24.65
CA LEU A 265 27.12 18.33 25.47
C LEU A 265 26.11 17.52 26.30
N LEU A 266 24.85 17.95 26.37
CA LEU A 266 23.74 17.24 27.02
C LEU A 266 22.75 16.62 26.03
N VAL A 267 22.97 16.77 24.72
CA VAL A 267 22.35 15.86 23.74
C VAL A 267 22.99 14.48 23.95
N PRO A 268 22.23 13.42 24.30
CA PRO A 268 22.80 12.08 24.38
C PRO A 268 23.31 11.69 23.00
N SER A 269 24.55 11.22 22.91
CA SER A 269 25.11 10.70 21.66
C SER A 269 24.18 9.63 21.09
N SER A 270 23.72 9.84 19.85
CA SER A 270 22.61 9.09 19.26
C SER A 270 22.78 7.58 19.47
N PRO A 271 21.74 6.87 19.98
CA PRO A 271 21.81 5.42 20.08
C PRO A 271 22.08 4.84 18.69
N GLU A 272 22.97 3.86 18.62
CA GLU A 272 23.36 3.21 17.37
C GLU A 272 22.09 2.76 16.63
N ARG A 273 21.92 3.24 15.38
CA ARG A 273 20.78 2.84 14.55
C ARG A 273 20.84 1.33 14.34
N ARG A 274 20.03 0.59 15.09
CA ARG A 274 19.69 -0.79 14.77
C ARG A 274 18.86 -0.78 13.49
N THR A 275 19.51 -0.92 12.34
CA THR A 275 18.87 -1.15 11.03
C THR A 275 18.29 -2.56 10.94
N GLY A 276 17.38 -2.88 11.86
CA GLY A 276 16.37 -3.90 11.64
C GLY A 276 15.19 -3.22 10.95
N SER A 277 15.07 -3.37 9.63
CA SER A 277 14.00 -2.77 8.85
C SER A 277 12.64 -3.31 9.31
N VAL A 278 11.86 -2.44 9.98
CA VAL A 278 10.52 -2.81 10.46
C VAL A 278 9.56 -2.83 9.28
N VAL A 279 9.39 -4.00 8.69
CA VAL A 279 8.35 -4.23 7.68
C VAL A 279 6.99 -4.17 8.37
N LEU A 280 6.27 -3.05 8.23
CA LEU A 280 4.88 -2.96 8.65
C LEU A 280 4.03 -3.68 7.60
N GLN A 281 3.88 -4.99 7.82
CA GLN A 281 2.90 -5.83 7.15
C GLN A 281 1.69 -5.97 8.07
N ASP A 282 0.59 -5.33 7.69
CA ASP A 282 -0.68 -5.39 8.43
C ASP A 282 -1.67 -6.31 7.71
N SER A 283 -2.22 -7.25 8.48
CA SER A 283 -3.41 -8.02 8.10
C SER A 283 -4.56 -7.57 9.00
N PHE A 284 -5.62 -7.05 8.39
CA PHE A 284 -6.80 -6.54 9.12
C PHE A 284 -7.75 -7.70 9.48
N SER A 285 -7.19 -8.76 10.05
CA SER A 285 -7.87 -10.03 10.36
C SER A 285 -8.71 -9.99 11.64
N GLY A 286 -8.44 -9.03 12.54
CA GLY A 286 -9.29 -8.69 13.68
C GLY A 286 -10.39 -7.69 13.32
N THR A 287 -11.39 -7.56 14.21
CA THR A 287 -12.49 -6.57 14.11
C THR A 287 -12.13 -5.20 14.70
N GLU A 288 -10.93 -5.05 15.25
CA GLU A 288 -10.42 -3.80 15.83
C GLU A 288 -9.01 -3.52 15.28
N LEU A 289 -8.65 -2.24 15.16
CA LEU A 289 -7.30 -1.82 14.79
C LEU A 289 -6.38 -1.98 15.99
N ASP A 290 -5.21 -2.60 15.80
CA ASP A 290 -4.19 -2.76 16.86
C ASP A 290 -3.86 -1.38 17.47
N PRO A 291 -4.23 -1.11 18.73
CA PRO A 291 -4.08 0.21 19.33
C PRO A 291 -2.64 0.52 19.73
N GLN A 292 -1.69 -0.41 19.55
CA GLN A 292 -0.24 -0.16 19.64
C GLN A 292 0.32 0.35 18.30
N ARG A 293 -0.22 -0.12 17.16
CA ARG A 293 0.19 0.31 15.82
C ARG A 293 -0.50 1.61 15.41
N TRP A 294 -1.80 1.71 15.64
CA TRP A 294 -2.66 2.76 15.10
C TRP A 294 -3.12 3.76 16.16
N LEU A 295 -3.24 5.03 15.77
CA LEU A 295 -4.08 5.99 16.47
C LEU A 295 -5.55 5.67 16.17
N PRO A 296 -6.46 5.70 17.17
CA PRO A 296 -7.88 5.49 16.92
C PRO A 296 -8.40 6.49 15.88
N PRO A 297 -9.15 6.03 14.85
CA PRO A 297 -9.63 6.94 13.81
C PRO A 297 -10.63 7.94 14.37
N THR A 298 -10.62 9.17 13.85
CA THR A 298 -11.52 10.26 14.30
C THR A 298 -12.99 9.85 14.28
N ARG A 299 -13.35 9.00 13.33
CA ARG A 299 -14.66 8.33 13.20
C ARG A 299 -14.48 6.86 12.82
N ALA A 300 -14.56 5.99 13.83
CA ALA A 300 -14.46 4.53 13.67
C ALA A 300 -15.67 3.89 12.98
N ASP A 301 -16.79 4.61 12.87
CA ASP A 301 -17.94 4.20 12.06
C ASP A 301 -17.68 4.31 10.54
N LEU A 302 -16.64 5.05 10.15
CA LEU A 302 -16.28 5.29 8.74
C LEU A 302 -14.98 4.60 8.32
N ILE A 303 -14.07 4.33 9.26
CA ILE A 303 -12.81 3.61 9.05
C ILE A 303 -12.69 2.50 10.08
N TYR A 304 -12.81 1.24 9.65
CA TYR A 304 -12.74 0.06 10.52
C TYR A 304 -12.21 -1.19 9.78
N PRO A 305 -11.61 -2.17 10.47
CA PRO A 305 -11.17 -3.41 9.87
C PRO A 305 -12.30 -4.44 9.85
N LEU A 306 -12.42 -5.18 8.75
CA LEU A 306 -13.38 -6.27 8.60
C LEU A 306 -12.87 -7.29 7.57
N GLY A 307 -12.90 -8.58 7.92
CA GLY A 307 -12.67 -9.67 6.97
C GLY A 307 -11.27 -9.72 6.32
N GLY A 308 -10.24 -9.16 6.95
CA GLY A 308 -8.89 -9.06 6.38
C GLY A 308 -8.60 -7.73 5.67
N ALA A 309 -9.60 -6.86 5.52
CA ALA A 309 -9.52 -5.57 4.83
C ALA A 309 -9.72 -4.39 5.79
N LEU A 310 -9.16 -3.23 5.47
CA LEU A 310 -9.54 -1.95 6.05
C LEU A 310 -10.66 -1.34 5.20
N HIS A 311 -11.85 -1.16 5.78
CA HIS A 311 -12.99 -0.55 5.11
C HIS A 311 -13.03 0.96 5.34
N PHE A 312 -13.39 1.68 4.26
CA PHE A 312 -13.68 3.10 4.21
C PHE A 312 -15.10 3.27 3.69
N VAL A 313 -16.04 3.56 4.59
CA VAL A 313 -17.47 3.65 4.27
C VAL A 313 -17.94 5.09 4.39
N VAL A 314 -18.38 5.65 3.27
CA VAL A 314 -19.19 6.88 3.24
C VAL A 314 -20.64 6.46 3.05
N GLY A 315 -21.43 6.55 4.11
CA GLY A 315 -22.90 6.54 4.00
C GLY A 315 -23.44 7.95 3.73
N PRO A 316 -24.73 8.09 3.37
CA PRO A 316 -25.40 9.40 3.37
C PRO A 316 -25.28 10.02 4.76
N THR A 317 -24.63 11.17 4.89
CA THR A 317 -24.30 11.74 6.20
C THR A 317 -25.39 12.71 6.64
N ASP A 318 -25.98 12.49 7.83
CA ASP A 318 -26.88 13.47 8.47
C ASP A 318 -26.16 14.78 8.86
N SER A 319 -24.83 14.79 8.82
CA SER A 319 -23.98 15.95 9.07
C SER A 319 -24.23 17.09 8.07
N ALA A 320 -24.32 18.31 8.61
CA ALA A 320 -24.44 19.53 7.82
C ALA A 320 -23.17 19.90 7.04
N ASP A 321 -22.03 19.26 7.32
CA ASP A 321 -20.72 19.60 6.74
C ASP A 321 -20.08 18.43 5.98
N GLY A 322 -20.77 17.29 5.92
CA GLY A 322 -20.24 16.01 5.41
C GLY A 322 -19.57 15.19 6.51
N ALA A 323 -18.78 14.19 6.10
CA ALA A 323 -18.01 13.34 6.99
C ALA A 323 -16.51 13.46 6.72
N GLU A 324 -15.72 13.54 7.78
CA GLU A 324 -14.27 13.39 7.75
C GLU A 324 -13.86 12.32 8.77
N SER A 325 -12.85 11.51 8.41
CA SER A 325 -12.17 10.59 9.33
C SER A 325 -10.71 10.44 8.93
N ARG A 326 -9.81 10.36 9.92
CA ARG A 326 -8.38 10.22 9.71
C ARG A 326 -7.85 9.03 10.50
N LEU A 327 -7.02 8.21 9.87
CA LEU A 327 -6.30 7.08 10.49
C LEU A 327 -4.79 7.24 10.25
N GLU A 328 -4.00 7.11 11.32
CA GLU A 328 -2.53 7.27 11.30
C GLU A 328 -1.84 6.17 12.13
N PRO A 329 -0.64 5.71 11.74
CA PRO A 329 0.19 4.90 12.60
C PRO A 329 0.77 5.77 13.73
N ARG A 330 0.90 5.22 14.94
CA ARG A 330 1.42 5.94 16.13
C ARG A 330 2.88 6.35 16.00
N SER A 331 3.67 5.48 15.39
CA SER A 331 5.10 5.63 15.21
C SER A 331 5.51 4.73 14.06
N MET A 332 6.37 5.23 13.18
CA MET A 332 7.11 4.45 12.20
C MET A 332 8.51 5.03 12.10
N ASP A 333 9.47 4.17 11.77
CA ASP A 333 10.76 4.62 11.24
C ASP A 333 10.59 5.14 9.79
N GLY A 334 11.66 5.68 9.22
CA GLY A 334 11.67 6.03 7.80
C GLY A 334 11.47 4.78 6.92
N PHE A 335 10.81 4.95 5.78
CA PHE A 335 10.54 3.87 4.82
C PHE A 335 10.77 4.35 3.38
N ARG A 336 10.87 3.42 2.43
CA ARG A 336 10.98 3.72 0.99
C ARG A 336 9.75 3.34 0.19
N GLN A 337 9.09 2.24 0.53
CA GLN A 337 7.98 1.72 -0.24
C GLN A 337 6.76 1.46 0.63
N ILE A 338 5.59 1.78 0.09
CA ILE A 338 4.28 1.38 0.60
C ILE A 338 3.51 0.71 -0.54
N SER A 339 2.84 -0.40 -0.24
CA SER A 339 2.09 -1.20 -1.22
C SER A 339 0.80 -1.74 -0.60
N PHE A 340 -0.27 -1.75 -1.39
CA PHE A 340 -1.58 -2.23 -0.99
C PHE A 340 -2.46 -2.48 -2.24
N VAL A 341 -3.58 -3.15 -2.05
CA VAL A 341 -4.61 -3.30 -3.08
C VAL A 341 -5.85 -2.55 -2.62
N VAL A 342 -6.39 -1.67 -3.45
CA VAL A 342 -7.62 -0.92 -3.16
C VAL A 342 -8.75 -1.34 -4.09
N ALA A 343 -9.96 -1.48 -3.58
CA ALA A 343 -11.11 -1.95 -4.35
C ALA A 343 -12.38 -1.16 -3.96
N THR A 344 -13.06 -0.57 -4.93
CA THR A 344 -14.38 0.06 -4.69
C THR A 344 -15.44 -1.03 -4.63
N ALA A 345 -15.82 -1.44 -3.43
CA ALA A 345 -16.82 -2.48 -3.21
C ALA A 345 -18.22 -2.03 -3.64
N ARG A 346 -18.61 -0.77 -3.41
CA ARG A 346 -19.88 -0.18 -3.88
C ARG A 346 -19.72 1.33 -4.11
N ALA A 347 -20.43 1.85 -5.11
CA ALA A 347 -20.73 3.27 -5.21
C ALA A 347 -22.19 3.41 -5.69
N THR A 348 -23.10 3.75 -4.77
CA THR A 348 -24.53 3.95 -5.08
C THR A 348 -24.85 5.40 -5.36
N LYS A 349 -24.02 6.35 -4.89
CA LYS A 349 -24.12 7.77 -5.27
C LYS A 349 -22.76 8.47 -5.22
N GLN A 350 -22.45 9.11 -6.33
CA GLN A 350 -21.19 9.82 -6.63
C GLN A 350 -21.18 11.24 -6.05
N GLY A 351 -20.00 11.86 -5.96
CA GLY A 351 -19.82 13.22 -5.45
C GLY A 351 -18.35 13.64 -5.36
N PRO A 352 -18.04 14.82 -4.78
CA PRO A 352 -16.68 15.34 -4.65
C PRO A 352 -15.83 14.67 -3.54
N GLY A 353 -16.42 13.77 -2.74
CA GLY A 353 -15.71 13.01 -1.72
C GLY A 353 -14.81 11.89 -2.26
N GLY A 354 -13.97 11.39 -1.37
CA GLY A 354 -13.00 10.35 -1.65
C GLY A 354 -12.18 9.96 -0.41
N ALA A 355 -11.54 8.81 -0.50
CA ALA A 355 -10.45 8.42 0.38
C ALA A 355 -9.13 8.96 -0.18
N GLY A 356 -8.15 9.20 0.68
CA GLY A 356 -6.80 9.53 0.24
C GLY A 356 -5.74 9.03 1.19
N LEU A 357 -4.57 8.73 0.63
CA LEU A 357 -3.36 8.38 1.35
C LEU A 357 -2.41 9.57 1.24
N THR A 358 -2.24 10.30 2.33
CA THR A 358 -1.28 11.41 2.42
C THR A 358 0.03 10.86 2.95
N LEU A 359 1.08 10.88 2.12
CA LEU A 359 2.45 10.61 2.55
C LEU A 359 3.09 11.91 3.06
N ARG A 360 3.91 11.82 4.11
CA ARG A 360 4.75 12.91 4.63
C ARG A 360 6.22 12.50 4.65
N LEU A 361 7.06 13.36 4.09
CA LEU A 361 8.53 13.26 4.13
C LEU A 361 9.07 13.93 5.40
N ALA A 362 10.31 13.61 5.77
CA ALA A 362 10.97 14.12 6.97
C ALA A 362 11.24 15.65 6.97
N ASP A 363 11.18 16.31 5.81
CA ASP A 363 11.21 17.77 5.66
C ASP A 363 9.84 18.43 5.92
N GLY A 364 8.80 17.62 6.16
CA GLY A 364 7.42 18.04 6.36
C GLY A 364 6.58 18.10 5.07
N LYS A 365 7.19 17.91 3.89
CA LYS A 365 6.53 17.91 2.59
C LYS A 365 5.50 16.78 2.49
N LYS A 366 4.43 17.01 1.73
CA LYS A 366 3.32 16.07 1.57
C LYS A 366 3.15 15.68 0.10
N HIS A 367 2.78 14.43 -0.15
CA HIS A 367 2.20 13.98 -1.42
C HIS A 367 0.91 13.21 -1.10
N ARG A 368 -0.08 13.20 -2.00
CA ARG A 368 -1.34 12.51 -1.75
C ARG A 368 -1.74 11.66 -2.93
N LEU A 369 -2.23 10.45 -2.67
CA LEU A 369 -2.94 9.64 -3.66
C LEU A 369 -4.42 9.63 -3.26
N VAL A 370 -5.34 9.93 -4.16
CA VAL A 370 -6.79 10.00 -3.86
C VAL A 370 -7.60 9.05 -4.73
N TRP A 371 -8.69 8.54 -4.14
CA TRP A 371 -9.67 7.64 -4.75
C TRP A 371 -11.08 8.16 -4.46
N GLY A 372 -11.91 8.30 -5.50
CA GLY A 372 -13.30 8.72 -5.32
C GLY A 372 -14.20 8.25 -6.45
N PRO A 373 -15.52 8.11 -6.23
CA PRO A 373 -16.48 7.69 -7.24
C PRO A 373 -16.83 8.88 -8.17
N GLY A 374 -16.14 8.99 -9.30
CA GLY A 374 -16.40 10.01 -10.32
C GLY A 374 -17.41 9.59 -11.38
N GLU A 375 -17.84 10.54 -12.22
CA GLU A 375 -18.90 10.35 -13.23
C GLU A 375 -18.65 9.16 -14.19
N GLN A 376 -17.38 8.82 -14.45
CA GLN A 376 -16.96 7.79 -15.41
C GLN A 376 -16.52 6.45 -14.76
N GLY A 377 -16.66 6.32 -13.44
CA GLY A 377 -16.12 5.22 -12.62
C GLY A 377 -15.30 5.73 -11.44
N SER A 378 -14.71 4.85 -10.65
CA SER A 378 -13.78 5.31 -9.61
C SER A 378 -12.54 5.92 -10.27
N LEU A 379 -12.14 7.10 -9.79
CA LEU A 379 -10.96 7.82 -10.23
C LEU A 379 -9.81 7.53 -9.25
N VAL A 380 -8.62 7.26 -9.79
CA VAL A 380 -7.36 7.31 -9.04
C VAL A 380 -6.53 8.47 -9.55
N ALA A 381 -6.14 9.37 -8.65
CA ALA A 381 -5.34 10.56 -8.98
C ALA A 381 -4.20 10.75 -7.98
N ALA A 382 -2.98 10.87 -8.49
CA ALA A 382 -1.79 11.16 -7.69
C ALA A 382 -1.52 12.67 -7.71
N LEU A 383 -1.58 13.29 -6.54
CA LEU A 383 -1.41 14.71 -6.30
C LEU A 383 0.00 14.95 -5.76
N VAL A 384 0.85 15.54 -6.60
CA VAL A 384 2.26 15.80 -6.30
C VAL A 384 2.45 17.24 -5.83
N CYS A 385 3.10 17.42 -4.68
CA CYS A 385 3.50 18.74 -4.23
C CYS A 385 4.76 19.19 -4.99
N SER A 386 4.60 20.14 -5.91
CA SER A 386 5.73 20.82 -6.57
C SER A 386 6.40 21.85 -5.66
N ARG A 387 5.62 22.45 -4.75
CA ARG A 387 6.05 23.50 -3.80
C ARG A 387 6.91 22.91 -2.65
N ALA A 388 7.47 23.79 -1.83
CA ALA A 388 8.14 23.42 -0.58
C ALA A 388 7.13 22.97 0.50
N VAL A 389 5.94 23.57 0.51
CA VAL A 389 4.82 23.21 1.40
C VAL A 389 3.54 23.20 0.56
N CYS A 390 2.71 22.17 0.74
CA CYS A 390 1.36 22.09 0.18
C CYS A 390 0.36 21.84 1.31
N ASN A 391 -0.62 22.71 1.44
CA ASN A 391 -1.63 22.70 2.51
C ASN A 391 -3.03 22.42 1.97
N ASN A 392 -3.37 23.02 0.82
CA ASN A 392 -4.67 22.92 0.17
C ASN A 392 -4.59 22.05 -1.08
N TYR A 393 -5.74 21.64 -1.62
CA TYR A 393 -5.81 20.88 -2.88
C TYR A 393 -5.13 21.63 -4.05
N ASP A 394 -5.30 22.96 -4.10
CA ASP A 394 -4.74 23.84 -5.15
C ASP A 394 -3.22 24.13 -5.01
N ASP A 395 -2.56 23.57 -3.99
CA ASP A 395 -1.09 23.60 -3.87
C ASP A 395 -0.40 22.45 -4.62
N PHE A 396 -1.14 21.38 -4.93
CA PHE A 396 -0.62 20.23 -5.67
C PHE A 396 -0.72 20.49 -7.17
N ASP A 397 0.24 19.97 -7.94
CA ASP A 397 0.14 20.01 -9.40
C ASP A 397 -1.07 19.13 -9.82
N PRO A 398 -1.98 19.65 -10.67
CA PRO A 398 -3.13 18.88 -11.12
C PRO A 398 -2.65 17.64 -11.88
N PRO A 399 -3.25 16.46 -11.63
CA PRO A 399 -2.72 15.20 -12.12
C PRO A 399 -2.74 15.15 -13.64
N GLY A 400 -1.55 15.14 -14.26
CA GLY A 400 -1.38 15.04 -15.71
C GLY A 400 -1.85 13.69 -16.29
N SER A 401 -2.09 12.69 -15.43
CA SER A 401 -2.79 11.47 -15.78
C SER A 401 -3.80 11.08 -14.69
N TYR A 402 -4.98 10.62 -15.11
CA TYR A 402 -5.98 10.00 -14.25
C TYR A 402 -6.10 8.53 -14.64
N VAL A 403 -6.10 7.61 -13.67
CA VAL A 403 -6.48 6.22 -13.93
C VAL A 403 -7.97 6.08 -13.64
N LEU A 404 -8.76 6.04 -14.71
CA LEU A 404 -10.16 5.63 -14.67
C LEU A 404 -10.22 4.12 -14.43
N THR A 405 -10.74 3.70 -13.28
CA THR A 405 -11.13 2.31 -13.05
C THR A 405 -12.47 2.11 -13.76
N ARG A 406 -12.43 1.70 -15.03
CA ARG A 406 -13.64 1.59 -15.85
C ARG A 406 -14.50 0.43 -15.30
N PRO A 407 -15.72 0.66 -14.79
CA PRO A 407 -16.61 -0.44 -14.42
C PRO A 407 -16.84 -1.32 -15.66
N GLY A 408 -16.68 -2.63 -15.51
CA GLY A 408 -16.77 -3.59 -16.61
C GLY A 408 -18.09 -3.43 -17.36
N ASN A 409 -18.05 -3.32 -18.69
CA ASN A 409 -19.15 -2.86 -19.55
C ASN A 409 -20.54 -3.39 -19.14
N GLY A 410 -21.32 -2.57 -18.43
CA GLY A 410 -22.71 -2.87 -18.04
C GLY A 410 -22.89 -3.78 -16.81
N SER A 411 -21.80 -4.23 -16.17
CA SER A 411 -21.86 -5.04 -14.95
C SER A 411 -21.55 -4.19 -13.71
N THR A 412 -22.31 -4.40 -12.64
CA THR A 412 -22.03 -3.85 -11.31
C THR A 412 -21.05 -4.76 -10.54
N ASP A 413 -20.02 -5.25 -11.23
CA ASP A 413 -18.98 -6.09 -10.65
C ASP A 413 -18.19 -5.30 -9.60
N ARG A 414 -18.47 -5.66 -8.34
CA ARG A 414 -17.95 -5.01 -7.14
C ARG A 414 -16.47 -5.33 -6.97
N GLY A 415 -15.70 -4.32 -6.57
CA GLY A 415 -14.34 -4.53 -6.10
C GLY A 415 -13.37 -4.98 -7.18
N GLU A 416 -13.25 -4.21 -8.27
CA GLU A 416 -12.05 -4.32 -9.11
C GLU A 416 -10.82 -4.02 -8.25
N GLU A 417 -9.96 -5.01 -8.06
CA GLU A 417 -8.74 -4.88 -7.26
C GLU A 417 -7.68 -4.07 -8.00
N VAL A 418 -7.39 -2.87 -7.50
CA VAL A 418 -6.37 -1.97 -8.03
C VAL A 418 -5.12 -2.06 -7.16
N PRO A 419 -4.07 -2.78 -7.59
CA PRO A 419 -2.80 -2.77 -6.88
C PRO A 419 -2.12 -1.41 -7.03
N VAL A 420 -1.70 -0.86 -5.89
CA VAL A 420 -1.01 0.42 -5.75
C VAL A 420 0.34 0.18 -5.08
N ARG A 421 1.36 0.86 -5.58
CA ARG A 421 2.70 0.87 -5.00
C ARG A 421 3.26 2.28 -5.10
N ILE A 422 3.76 2.82 -4.01
CA ILE A 422 4.45 4.12 -3.99
C ILE A 422 5.86 3.87 -3.49
N VAL A 423 6.86 4.36 -4.22
CA VAL A 423 8.29 4.06 -3.98
C VAL A 423 9.10 5.35 -3.98
N GLN A 424 9.95 5.53 -2.98
CA GLN A 424 11.02 6.51 -2.99
C GLN A 424 12.28 5.87 -3.59
N VAL A 425 12.73 6.39 -4.74
CA VAL A 425 13.92 5.87 -5.45
C VAL A 425 15.20 6.57 -4.98
N VAL A 426 16.35 6.22 -5.58
CA VAL A 426 17.69 6.55 -5.05
C VAL A 426 18.00 8.06 -4.99
N ASP A 427 17.39 8.88 -5.85
CA ASP A 427 17.48 10.35 -5.82
C ASP A 427 16.46 11.02 -4.87
N GLY A 428 15.82 10.22 -4.01
CA GLY A 428 14.78 10.67 -3.09
C GLY A 428 13.42 10.95 -3.75
N THR A 429 13.27 10.79 -5.06
CA THR A 429 12.00 11.03 -5.74
C THR A 429 10.94 10.00 -5.37
N VAL A 430 9.73 10.47 -5.02
CA VAL A 430 8.57 9.63 -4.76
C VAL A 430 7.81 9.33 -6.07
N GLN A 431 7.72 8.07 -6.46
CA GLN A 431 7.03 7.57 -7.67
C GLN A 431 5.74 6.82 -7.31
N PHE A 432 4.64 7.14 -8.00
CA PHE A 432 3.32 6.58 -7.77
C PHE A 432 2.96 5.58 -8.88
N PHE A 433 2.80 4.30 -8.52
CA PHE A 433 2.38 3.24 -9.45
C PHE A 433 0.96 2.76 -9.14
N VAL A 434 0.13 2.68 -10.18
CA VAL A 434 -1.24 2.14 -10.14
C VAL A 434 -1.36 1.10 -11.24
N ARG A 435 -1.78 -0.13 -10.92
CA ARG A 435 -1.76 -1.28 -11.87
C ARG A 435 -0.38 -1.52 -12.52
N GLY A 436 0.70 -1.19 -11.79
CA GLY A 436 2.08 -1.25 -12.29
C GLY A 436 2.50 -0.08 -13.21
N GLN A 437 1.58 0.79 -13.63
CA GLN A 437 1.88 1.96 -14.45
C GLN A 437 2.25 3.15 -13.57
N LEU A 438 3.31 3.88 -13.94
CA LEU A 438 3.70 5.14 -13.28
C LEU A 438 2.67 6.23 -13.64
N VAL A 439 1.94 6.75 -12.65
CA VAL A 439 0.88 7.77 -12.85
C VAL A 439 1.33 9.18 -12.51
N ALA A 440 2.28 9.31 -11.57
CA ALA A 440 2.92 10.57 -11.22
C ALA A 440 4.27 10.33 -10.54
N GLN A 441 5.10 11.36 -10.54
CA GLN A 441 6.43 11.38 -9.96
C GLN A 441 6.66 12.73 -9.26
N GLY A 442 7.24 12.71 -8.06
CA GLY A 442 7.65 13.91 -7.33
C GLY A 442 8.84 14.62 -7.98
N PRO A 443 9.17 15.86 -7.54
CA PRO A 443 10.53 16.35 -7.69
C PRO A 443 11.49 15.51 -6.83
N PRO A 444 12.80 15.42 -7.18
CA PRO A 444 13.82 14.85 -6.31
C PRO A 444 13.95 15.59 -4.97
N GLY A 445 14.48 14.91 -3.95
CA GLY A 445 14.72 15.51 -2.64
C GLY A 445 15.09 14.48 -1.56
N ASP A 446 16.16 14.77 -0.81
CA ASP A 446 16.86 13.79 0.05
C ASP A 446 16.10 13.35 1.33
N ALA A 447 14.89 13.87 1.57
CA ALA A 447 14.12 13.61 2.78
C ALA A 447 13.35 12.28 2.68
N PRO A 448 13.62 11.28 3.54
CA PRO A 448 12.91 10.00 3.49
C PRO A 448 11.41 10.14 3.79
N LEU A 449 10.59 9.22 3.28
CA LEU A 449 9.21 9.06 3.75
C LEU A 449 9.23 8.75 5.26
N GLN A 450 8.47 9.51 6.04
CA GLN A 450 8.48 9.46 7.51
C GLN A 450 7.17 8.88 8.07
N THR A 451 6.04 9.25 7.48
CA THR A 451 4.72 8.73 7.90
C THR A 451 3.69 8.84 6.79
N PHE A 452 2.54 8.20 6.98
CA PHE A 452 1.36 8.38 6.13
C PHE A 452 0.09 8.50 6.98
N SER A 453 -0.95 9.15 6.42
CA SER A 453 -2.31 9.14 6.95
C SER A 453 -3.29 8.69 5.89
N TRP A 454 -4.30 7.90 6.29
CA TRP A 454 -5.51 7.69 5.50
C TRP A 454 -6.53 8.77 5.89
N ASP A 455 -6.90 9.59 4.92
CA ASP A 455 -7.77 10.76 5.07
C ASP A 455 -9.04 10.54 4.24
N LEU A 456 -10.16 10.27 4.91
CA LEU A 456 -11.47 10.01 4.32
C LEU A 456 -12.34 11.27 4.36
N TYR A 457 -12.88 11.69 3.22
CA TYR A 457 -13.88 12.76 3.11
C TYR A 457 -15.09 12.29 2.31
N GLY A 458 -16.30 12.56 2.80
CA GLY A 458 -17.55 12.20 2.10
C GLY A 458 -18.58 13.33 2.18
N ALA A 459 -19.13 13.75 1.05
CA ALA A 459 -20.20 14.75 1.03
C ALA A 459 -21.56 14.13 1.43
N LYS A 460 -22.47 14.94 1.99
CA LYS A 460 -23.80 14.50 2.48
C LYS A 460 -24.60 13.65 1.50
N SER A 461 -24.40 13.91 0.21
CA SER A 461 -25.12 13.29 -0.89
C SER A 461 -24.59 11.91 -1.29
N GLU A 462 -23.40 11.52 -0.87
CA GLU A 462 -22.70 10.32 -1.35
C GLU A 462 -23.12 9.04 -0.64
N ALA A 463 -22.83 7.92 -1.29
CA ALA A 463 -22.88 6.60 -0.68
C ALA A 463 -21.92 5.65 -1.42
N TRP A 464 -20.82 5.26 -0.77
CA TRP A 464 -19.79 4.38 -1.32
C TRP A 464 -18.97 3.65 -0.23
N ASP A 465 -18.36 2.54 -0.64
CA ASP A 465 -17.61 1.58 0.20
C ASP A 465 -16.34 1.19 -0.56
N LEU A 466 -15.19 1.41 0.07
CA LEU A 466 -13.85 1.17 -0.47
C LEU A 466 -13.05 0.34 0.52
N THR A 467 -12.41 -0.73 0.05
CA THR A 467 -11.55 -1.59 0.87
C THR A 467 -10.08 -1.41 0.51
N VAL A 468 -9.21 -1.50 1.51
CA VAL A 468 -7.75 -1.58 1.38
C VAL A 468 -7.26 -2.91 1.95
N ASN A 469 -6.71 -3.74 1.08
CA ASN A 469 -6.21 -5.08 1.35
C ASN A 469 -4.67 -5.09 1.34
N SER A 470 -4.05 -5.96 2.16
CA SER A 470 -2.61 -6.26 2.15
C SER A 470 -1.70 -5.02 2.23
N LEU A 471 -1.80 -4.24 3.30
CA LEU A 471 -0.90 -3.11 3.53
C LEU A 471 0.51 -3.61 3.92
N ILE A 472 1.50 -3.24 3.10
CA ILE A 472 2.91 -3.59 3.28
C ILE A 472 3.76 -2.32 3.15
N VAL A 473 4.61 -2.06 4.14
CA VAL A 473 5.58 -0.95 4.17
C VAL A 473 7.00 -1.52 4.31
N THR A 474 7.97 -1.02 3.54
CA THR A 474 9.39 -1.43 3.60
C THR A 474 10.34 -0.25 3.50
N ASP A 475 11.51 -0.36 4.15
CA ASP A 475 12.72 0.44 3.90
C ASP A 475 13.45 -0.01 2.60
#